data_AF-A0A852TKC7-F1
#
_entry.id   AF-A0A852TKC7-F1
#
_cell.length_a   1.000
_cell.length_b   1.000
_cell.length_c   1.000
_cell.angle_alpha   90.00
_cell.angle_beta   90.00
_cell.angle_gamma   90.00
#
_symmetry.space_group_name_H-M   'P 1'
#
loop_
_entity.id
_entity.type
_entity.pdbx_description
1 polymer ?
#
loop_
_entity_poly.entity_id
_entity_poly.type
_entity_poly.pdbx_seq_one_letter_code
_entity_poly.pdbx_strand_id
1 'polypeptide(L)'
;MTFLEKIKPHLISDDILIQEVVLHALHDYPNVPEEWTNELLKEAFRNKDKQTSIFIYLENQSFNEEAVKILVENVPSMEPSNRHLALNLVHRIEPELALKYKEQLQNYIPKETWSLYDLLLHGKDEEVYSEYGQILNDLERAGSEHHHYLIKAKKLAACLVKNGWVTENEIDLVLEEELKEKWFSFNGILTVYMIGLLKLERYIPLLVSLLDRDEDSLLEELSVTLTSFQSDEVVKEVAPYLRKDNSIIYTASIVENIKSDFAVEVLREAYRSAKELDQQDILMEALCHQFSEEALPEITAHMELEYTSGLVDVEQTVYGYFSILGLKHRELALWRQVALERELDFRQKGNDLPLAPVRNEMKVGRNDPCPCGSGKKYKKCCGK
;
A
#
# COMPACT_ATOMS: atom_id res chain seq x y z
N MET A 1 7.49 -3.86 23.97
CA MET A 1 8.17 -3.63 22.68
C MET A 1 7.20 -2.94 21.75
N THR A 2 7.64 -1.87 21.09
CA THR A 2 6.86 -1.20 20.04
C THR A 2 6.74 -2.09 18.80
N PHE A 3 5.88 -1.70 17.85
CA PHE A 3 5.74 -2.37 16.56
C PHE A 3 7.08 -2.48 15.81
N LEU A 4 7.81 -1.37 15.68
CA LEU A 4 9.10 -1.34 14.99
C LEU A 4 10.18 -2.16 15.71
N GLU A 5 10.19 -2.17 17.04
CA GLU A 5 11.12 -3.01 17.82
C GLU A 5 10.91 -4.51 17.59
N LYS A 6 9.66 -4.95 17.38
CA LYS A 6 9.33 -6.34 17.04
C LYS A 6 9.79 -6.69 15.63
N ILE A 7 9.65 -5.78 14.68
CA ILE A 7 9.96 -6.03 13.27
C ILE A 7 11.46 -5.98 12.96
N LYS A 8 12.21 -5.02 13.53
CA LYS A 8 13.60 -4.75 13.15
C LYS A 8 14.48 -6.01 13.06
N PRO A 9 14.46 -6.96 14.01
CA PRO A 9 15.28 -8.17 13.94
C PRO A 9 15.02 -9.05 12.71
N HIS A 10 13.84 -8.90 12.08
CA HIS A 10 13.35 -9.74 11.00
C HIS A 10 13.37 -9.04 9.63
N LEU A 11 13.77 -7.76 9.56
CA LEU A 11 13.78 -6.93 8.34
C LEU A 11 14.51 -7.60 7.15
N ILE A 12 15.64 -8.26 7.43
CA ILE A 12 16.45 -8.99 6.45
C ILE A 12 16.53 -10.49 6.79
N SER A 13 15.44 -11.06 7.31
CA SER A 13 15.35 -12.46 7.73
C SER A 13 15.82 -13.43 6.64
N ASP A 14 16.57 -14.48 7.02
CA ASP A 14 16.93 -15.59 6.12
C ASP A 14 15.73 -16.49 5.81
N ASP A 15 14.70 -16.50 6.67
CA ASP A 15 13.43 -17.12 6.36
C ASP A 15 12.60 -16.17 5.49
N ILE A 16 12.41 -16.56 4.23
CA ILE A 16 11.71 -15.77 3.22
C ILE A 16 10.27 -15.45 3.62
N LEU A 17 9.55 -16.38 4.23
CA LEU A 17 8.15 -16.17 4.62
C LEU A 17 8.03 -15.12 5.71
N ILE A 18 8.97 -15.14 6.68
CA ILE A 18 9.04 -14.10 7.71
C ILE A 18 9.33 -12.74 7.08
N GLN A 19 10.23 -12.70 6.09
CA GLN A 19 10.55 -11.44 5.42
C GLN A 19 9.36 -10.89 4.62
N GLU A 20 8.62 -11.72 3.89
CA GLU A 20 7.41 -11.28 3.18
C GLU A 20 6.37 -10.72 4.16
N VAL A 21 6.13 -11.37 5.30
CA VAL A 21 5.20 -10.84 6.34
C VAL A 21 5.68 -9.50 6.92
N VAL A 22 7.00 -9.35 7.13
CA VAL A 22 7.57 -8.05 7.56
C VAL A 22 7.35 -6.98 6.50
N LEU A 23 7.60 -7.30 5.23
CA LEU A 23 7.45 -6.36 4.13
C LEU A 23 5.98 -5.94 3.94
N HIS A 24 5.04 -6.88 4.04
CA HIS A 24 3.59 -6.61 4.04
C HIS A 24 3.21 -5.65 5.17
N ALA A 25 3.59 -5.98 6.41
CA ALA A 25 3.23 -5.18 7.57
C ALA A 25 3.84 -3.75 7.56
N LEU A 26 4.90 -3.52 6.78
CA LEU A 26 5.54 -2.22 6.61
C LEU A 26 5.05 -1.45 5.39
N HIS A 27 4.36 -2.10 4.44
CA HIS A 27 4.09 -1.54 3.11
C HIS A 27 3.39 -0.18 3.17
N ASP A 28 2.32 -0.12 3.96
CA ASP A 28 1.47 1.07 4.13
C ASP A 28 1.68 1.75 5.48
N TYR A 29 2.63 1.26 6.30
CA TYR A 29 2.98 1.89 7.57
C TYR A 29 3.77 3.18 7.30
N PRO A 30 3.29 4.36 7.76
CA PRO A 30 3.84 5.64 7.32
C PRO A 30 5.18 6.03 7.96
N ASN A 31 5.59 5.35 9.04
CA ASN A 31 6.74 5.76 9.87
C ASN A 31 7.90 4.75 9.82
N VAL A 32 8.16 4.14 8.67
CA VAL A 32 9.34 3.29 8.49
C VAL A 32 10.61 4.14 8.55
N PRO A 33 11.62 3.77 9.37
CA PRO A 33 12.89 4.50 9.40
C PRO A 33 13.64 4.41 8.05
N GLU A 34 14.18 5.53 7.57
CA GLU A 34 14.87 5.60 6.27
C GLU A 34 16.10 4.68 6.19
N GLU A 35 16.75 4.38 7.32
CA GLU A 35 17.85 3.43 7.36
C GLU A 35 17.41 2.01 6.98
N TRP A 36 16.14 1.67 7.18
CA TRP A 36 15.60 0.36 6.83
C TRP A 36 15.43 0.23 5.32
N THR A 37 15.03 1.31 4.63
CA THR A 37 15.08 1.39 3.17
C THR A 37 16.48 1.08 2.65
N ASN A 38 17.53 1.63 3.28
CA ASN A 38 18.92 1.36 2.91
C ASN A 38 19.31 -0.11 3.09
N GLU A 39 18.92 -0.73 4.21
CA GLU A 39 19.20 -2.14 4.48
C GLU A 39 18.47 -3.07 3.50
N LEU A 40 17.20 -2.77 3.21
CA LEU A 40 16.40 -3.51 2.26
C LEU A 40 16.95 -3.38 0.83
N LEU A 41 17.34 -2.18 0.39
CA LEU A 41 17.98 -2.00 -0.92
C LEU A 41 19.27 -2.82 -1.02
N LYS A 42 20.13 -2.78 0.01
CA LYS A 42 21.36 -3.58 0.04
C LYS A 42 21.06 -5.07 -0.06
N GLU A 43 20.02 -5.55 0.62
CA GLU A 43 19.58 -6.95 0.54
C GLU A 43 19.03 -7.30 -0.85
N ALA A 44 18.22 -6.43 -1.47
CA ALA A 44 17.66 -6.64 -2.80
C ALA A 44 18.74 -6.73 -3.90
N PHE A 45 19.84 -5.99 -3.76
CA PHE A 45 20.97 -6.09 -4.68
C PHE A 45 21.90 -7.28 -4.40
N ARG A 46 21.93 -7.78 -3.15
CA ARG A 46 22.72 -8.95 -2.75
C ARG A 46 22.02 -10.27 -3.04
N ASN A 47 20.70 -10.33 -2.87
CA ASN A 47 19.91 -11.54 -2.91
C ASN A 47 18.83 -11.45 -4.01
N LYS A 48 19.09 -12.13 -5.14
CA LYS A 48 18.20 -12.12 -6.30
C LYS A 48 16.81 -12.68 -5.99
N ASP A 49 16.70 -13.64 -5.08
CA ASP A 49 15.41 -14.25 -4.76
C ASP A 49 14.49 -13.23 -4.05
N LYS A 50 15.04 -12.34 -3.23
CA LYS A 50 14.27 -11.34 -2.48
C LYS A 50 14.05 -10.03 -3.23
N GLN A 51 14.75 -9.85 -4.35
CA GLN A 51 14.84 -8.57 -5.05
C GLN A 51 13.49 -8.03 -5.49
N THR A 52 12.65 -8.88 -6.10
CA THR A 52 11.33 -8.48 -6.63
C THR A 52 10.43 -7.98 -5.51
N SER A 53 10.25 -8.80 -4.47
CA SER A 53 9.44 -8.45 -3.30
C SER A 53 9.91 -7.12 -2.71
N ILE A 54 11.19 -7.02 -2.33
CA ILE A 54 11.73 -5.82 -1.69
C ILE A 54 11.48 -4.55 -2.53
N PHE A 55 11.73 -4.58 -3.84
CA PHE A 55 11.50 -3.39 -4.67
C PHE A 55 10.03 -2.98 -4.73
N ILE A 56 9.10 -3.93 -4.77
CA ILE A 56 7.66 -3.63 -4.74
C ILE A 56 7.29 -2.91 -3.44
N TYR A 57 7.75 -3.39 -2.27
CA TYR A 57 7.39 -2.77 -1.00
C TYR A 57 8.05 -1.41 -0.75
N LEU A 58 9.24 -1.20 -1.31
CA LEU A 58 9.95 0.08 -1.19
C LEU A 58 9.31 1.22 -2.00
N GLU A 59 8.30 0.95 -2.83
CA GLU A 59 7.61 1.99 -3.59
C GLU A 59 6.95 3.05 -2.71
N ASN A 60 6.49 2.71 -1.51
CA ASN A 60 5.83 3.65 -0.59
C ASN A 60 6.78 4.30 0.43
N GLN A 61 8.09 4.03 0.33
CA GLN A 61 9.07 4.44 1.34
C GLN A 61 9.86 5.67 0.91
N SER A 62 10.38 6.43 1.89
CA SER A 62 11.25 7.57 1.62
C SER A 62 12.70 7.13 1.34
N PHE A 63 13.39 7.93 0.53
CA PHE A 63 14.76 7.69 0.09
C PHE A 63 15.67 8.81 0.59
N ASN A 64 16.60 8.46 1.47
CA ASN A 64 17.69 9.37 1.83
C ASN A 64 18.85 9.29 0.83
N GLU A 65 19.89 10.09 1.05
CA GLU A 65 21.04 10.15 0.17
C GLU A 65 21.78 8.80 0.00
N GLU A 66 21.84 7.98 1.05
CA GLU A 66 22.46 6.65 0.97
C GLU A 66 21.63 5.72 0.06
N ALA A 67 20.30 5.75 0.16
CA ALA A 67 19.40 5.00 -0.71
C ALA A 67 19.66 5.33 -2.19
N VAL A 68 19.79 6.62 -2.50
CA VAL A 68 20.07 7.11 -3.87
C VAL A 68 21.43 6.64 -4.36
N LYS A 69 22.46 6.65 -3.52
CA LYS A 69 23.79 6.11 -3.88
C LYS A 69 23.72 4.63 -4.24
N ILE A 70 23.03 3.83 -3.41
CA ILE A 70 22.87 2.40 -3.66
C ILE A 70 22.18 2.16 -5.01
N LEU A 71 21.10 2.89 -5.32
CA LEU A 71 20.41 2.78 -6.60
C LEU A 71 21.34 3.16 -7.77
N VAL A 72 22.01 4.31 -7.70
CA VAL A 72 22.90 4.81 -8.75
C VAL A 72 24.07 3.84 -9.03
N GLU A 73 24.63 3.23 -8.00
CA GLU A 73 25.75 2.30 -8.13
C GLU A 73 25.33 0.95 -8.75
N ASN A 74 24.13 0.47 -8.45
CA ASN A 74 23.73 -0.90 -8.79
C ASN A 74 22.82 -0.99 -10.04
N VAL A 75 21.89 -0.04 -10.23
CA VAL A 75 20.92 -0.04 -11.36
C VAL A 75 21.56 -0.22 -12.73
N PRO A 76 22.71 0.42 -13.06
CA PRO A 76 23.35 0.24 -14.38
C PRO A 76 23.76 -1.21 -14.68
N SER A 77 24.05 -2.00 -13.65
CA SER A 77 24.53 -3.38 -13.74
C SER A 77 23.43 -4.44 -13.62
N MET A 78 22.18 -4.03 -13.38
CA MET A 78 21.06 -4.95 -13.15
C MET A 78 20.66 -5.75 -14.40
N GLU A 79 20.17 -6.97 -14.19
CA GLU A 79 19.53 -7.75 -15.26
C GLU A 79 18.26 -7.06 -15.79
N PRO A 80 17.94 -7.16 -17.09
CA PRO A 80 16.77 -6.51 -17.67
C PRO A 80 15.42 -6.90 -17.04
N SER A 81 15.27 -8.14 -16.55
CA SER A 81 14.00 -8.68 -16.03
C SER A 81 13.43 -7.85 -14.87
N ASN A 82 14.29 -7.45 -13.93
CA ASN A 82 13.87 -6.72 -12.72
C ASN A 82 14.26 -5.25 -12.73
N ARG A 83 14.94 -4.77 -13.77
CA ARG A 83 15.41 -3.38 -13.85
C ARG A 83 14.27 -2.38 -13.77
N HIS A 84 13.11 -2.71 -14.34
CA HIS A 84 11.93 -1.84 -14.33
C HIS A 84 11.46 -1.50 -12.89
N LEU A 85 11.50 -2.47 -11.97
CA LEU A 85 11.14 -2.25 -10.56
C LEU A 85 12.09 -1.26 -9.89
N ALA A 86 13.40 -1.40 -10.11
CA ALA A 86 14.36 -0.44 -9.58
C ALA A 86 14.21 0.95 -10.22
N LEU A 87 13.81 1.03 -11.49
CA LEU A 87 13.51 2.30 -12.15
C LEU A 87 12.26 2.99 -11.56
N ASN A 88 11.24 2.23 -11.14
CA ASN A 88 10.11 2.79 -10.39
C ASN A 88 10.58 3.51 -9.13
N LEU A 89 11.55 2.93 -8.41
CA LEU A 89 12.15 3.58 -7.23
C LEU A 89 12.93 4.85 -7.60
N VAL A 90 13.67 4.83 -8.72
CA VAL A 90 14.39 6.01 -9.22
C VAL A 90 13.43 7.18 -9.51
N HIS A 91 12.25 6.92 -10.07
CA HIS A 91 11.26 7.95 -10.35
C HIS A 91 10.64 8.58 -9.10
N ARG A 92 10.78 7.93 -7.94
CA ARG A 92 10.25 8.40 -6.66
C ARG A 92 11.24 9.29 -5.90
N ILE A 93 12.53 9.29 -6.27
CA ILE A 93 13.57 10.13 -5.64
C ILE A 93 13.10 11.60 -5.55
N GLU A 94 13.35 12.21 -4.39
CA GLU A 94 12.99 13.60 -4.15
C GLU A 94 13.81 14.58 -4.99
N PRO A 95 13.21 15.70 -5.48
CA PRO A 95 13.85 16.61 -6.43
C PRO A 95 15.25 17.08 -6.01
N GLU A 96 15.45 17.39 -4.73
CA GLU A 96 16.75 17.83 -4.18
C GLU A 96 17.85 16.78 -4.42
N LEU A 97 17.56 15.52 -4.13
CA LEU A 97 18.50 14.42 -4.31
C LEU A 97 18.66 14.05 -5.78
N ALA A 98 17.57 14.03 -6.56
CA ALA A 98 17.62 13.74 -7.98
C ALA A 98 18.54 14.72 -8.72
N LEU A 99 18.41 16.03 -8.44
CA LEU A 99 19.26 17.06 -9.04
C LEU A 99 20.73 16.96 -8.59
N LYS A 100 20.99 16.62 -7.33
CA LYS A 100 22.34 16.37 -6.82
C LYS A 100 23.04 15.22 -7.56
N TYR A 101 22.29 14.19 -7.96
CA TYR A 101 22.78 13.00 -8.67
C TYR A 101 22.40 12.99 -10.17
N LYS A 102 22.19 14.18 -10.77
CA LYS A 102 21.68 14.32 -12.13
C LYS A 102 22.55 13.63 -13.18
N GLU A 103 23.87 13.74 -13.09
CA GLU A 103 24.78 13.16 -14.09
C GLU A 103 24.62 11.64 -14.19
N GLN A 104 24.34 10.99 -13.06
CA GLN A 104 24.16 9.54 -12.97
C GLN A 104 22.73 9.11 -13.31
N LEU A 105 21.73 9.95 -12.98
CA LEU A 105 20.31 9.63 -13.14
C LEU A 105 19.69 10.08 -14.47
N GLN A 106 20.35 10.97 -15.23
CA GLN A 106 19.80 11.57 -16.47
C GLN A 106 19.38 10.57 -17.55
N ASN A 107 19.93 9.35 -17.55
CA ASN A 107 19.56 8.30 -18.51
C ASN A 107 18.34 7.48 -18.07
N TYR A 108 17.89 7.66 -16.82
CA TYR A 108 16.79 6.92 -16.21
C TYR A 108 15.57 7.80 -15.93
N ILE A 109 15.77 9.12 -15.84
CA ILE A 109 14.70 10.09 -15.60
C ILE A 109 14.40 10.87 -16.89
N PRO A 110 13.12 10.95 -17.33
CA PRO A 110 12.74 11.69 -18.53
C PRO A 110 13.21 13.15 -18.52
N LYS A 111 13.50 13.69 -19.71
CA LYS A 111 14.10 15.04 -19.85
C LYS A 111 13.22 16.13 -19.24
N GLU A 112 11.92 16.01 -19.45
CA GLU A 112 10.88 16.90 -18.96
C GLU A 112 10.77 16.90 -17.43
N THR A 113 11.06 15.78 -16.77
CA THR A 113 11.01 15.67 -15.30
C THR A 113 12.09 16.53 -14.64
N TRP A 114 13.23 16.76 -15.31
CA TRP A 114 14.27 17.65 -14.79
C TRP A 114 13.83 19.11 -14.72
N SER A 115 13.05 19.57 -15.69
CA SER A 115 12.47 20.91 -15.66
C SER A 115 11.46 21.05 -14.52
N LEU A 116 10.64 20.00 -14.30
CA LEU A 116 9.74 19.94 -13.15
C LEU A 116 10.51 20.01 -11.83
N TYR A 117 11.60 19.26 -11.67
CA TYR A 117 12.40 19.31 -10.44
C TYR A 117 13.01 20.69 -10.17
N ASP A 118 13.48 21.38 -11.21
CA ASP A 118 13.98 22.75 -11.08
C ASP A 118 12.86 23.71 -10.62
N LEU A 119 11.67 23.60 -11.23
CA LEU A 119 10.48 24.35 -10.84
C LEU A 119 10.07 24.07 -9.38
N LEU A 120 10.09 22.81 -8.93
CA LEU A 120 9.70 22.44 -7.57
C LEU A 120 10.65 23.01 -6.50
N LEU A 121 11.92 23.26 -6.83
CA LEU A 121 12.92 23.79 -5.88
C LEU A 121 13.09 25.31 -5.93
N HIS A 122 12.87 25.91 -7.10
CA HIS A 122 13.24 27.30 -7.37
C HIS A 122 12.09 28.16 -7.92
N GLY A 123 10.98 27.53 -8.30
CA GLY A 123 9.80 28.20 -8.82
C GLY A 123 9.07 29.04 -7.78
N LYS A 124 8.33 30.03 -8.28
CA LYS A 124 7.40 30.83 -7.47
C LYS A 124 6.02 30.19 -7.43
N ASP A 125 5.20 30.68 -6.51
CA ASP A 125 3.81 30.28 -6.30
C ASP A 125 3.01 30.19 -7.62
N GLU A 126 2.93 31.28 -8.39
CA GLU A 126 2.15 31.34 -9.64
C GLU A 126 2.64 30.33 -10.69
N GLU A 127 3.95 30.08 -10.74
CA GLU A 127 4.56 29.15 -11.71
C GLU A 127 4.23 27.70 -11.34
N VAL A 128 4.32 27.35 -10.05
CA VAL A 128 4.00 26.00 -9.55
C VAL A 128 2.50 25.74 -9.64
N TYR A 129 1.63 26.70 -9.31
CA TYR A 129 0.19 26.56 -9.50
C TYR A 129 -0.21 26.42 -10.96
N SER A 130 0.43 27.17 -11.86
CA SER A 130 0.20 27.05 -13.30
C SER A 130 0.55 25.65 -13.80
N GLU A 131 1.71 25.11 -13.41
CA GLU A 131 2.11 23.75 -13.76
C GLU A 131 1.18 22.71 -13.14
N TYR A 132 0.80 22.87 -11.87
CA TYR A 132 -0.15 21.99 -11.18
C TYR A 132 -1.49 21.93 -11.90
N GLY A 133 -2.04 23.08 -12.30
CA GLY A 133 -3.27 23.14 -13.08
C GLY A 133 -3.16 22.49 -14.47
N GLN A 134 -2.01 22.61 -15.15
CA GLN A 134 -1.77 21.94 -16.42
C GLN A 134 -1.71 20.42 -16.26
N ILE A 135 -0.93 19.93 -15.29
CA ILE A 135 -0.82 18.49 -15.00
C ILE A 135 -2.17 17.89 -14.58
N LEU A 136 -2.98 18.61 -13.80
CA LEU A 136 -4.34 18.20 -13.46
C LEU A 136 -5.21 18.02 -14.71
N ASN A 137 -5.18 18.98 -15.63
CA ASN A 137 -5.93 18.88 -16.89
C ASN A 137 -5.48 17.69 -17.75
N ASP A 138 -4.18 17.41 -17.78
CA ASP A 138 -3.64 16.27 -18.49
C ASP A 138 -4.04 14.95 -17.83
N LEU A 139 -4.03 14.90 -16.49
CA LEU A 139 -4.42 13.74 -15.69
C LEU A 139 -5.89 13.35 -15.95
N GLU A 140 -6.80 14.32 -15.99
CA GLU A 140 -8.22 14.12 -16.33
C GLU A 140 -8.42 13.59 -17.76
N ARG A 141 -7.50 13.91 -18.69
CA ARG A 141 -7.57 13.49 -20.10
C ARG A 141 -6.87 12.17 -20.37
N ALA A 142 -5.97 11.74 -19.50
CA ALA A 142 -5.06 10.61 -19.74
C ALA A 142 -5.74 9.23 -19.71
N GLY A 143 -6.98 9.13 -19.22
CA GLY A 143 -7.71 7.85 -19.16
C GLY A 143 -6.90 6.78 -18.42
N SER A 144 -6.51 5.70 -19.10
CA SER A 144 -5.76 4.58 -18.49
C SER A 144 -4.26 4.85 -18.26
N GLU A 145 -3.68 5.91 -18.82
CA GLU A 145 -2.24 6.23 -18.68
C GLU A 145 -1.98 7.35 -17.64
N HIS A 146 -2.81 7.43 -16.61
CA HIS A 146 -2.78 8.52 -15.63
C HIS A 146 -1.65 8.40 -14.59
N HIS A 147 -1.07 7.22 -14.38
CA HIS A 147 -0.16 6.96 -13.26
C HIS A 147 1.06 7.91 -13.22
N HIS A 148 1.71 8.17 -14.36
CA HIS A 148 2.86 9.06 -14.38
C HIS A 148 2.49 10.53 -14.11
N TYR A 149 1.27 10.94 -14.47
CA TYR A 149 0.79 12.31 -14.25
C TYR A 149 0.44 12.46 -12.77
N LEU A 150 -0.11 11.41 -12.15
CA LEU A 150 -0.43 11.41 -10.73
C LEU A 150 0.83 11.59 -9.87
N ILE A 151 1.94 10.91 -10.21
CA ILE A 151 3.22 11.10 -9.51
C ILE A 151 3.69 12.57 -9.60
N LYS A 152 3.63 13.17 -10.80
CA LYS A 152 4.00 14.59 -10.99
C LYS A 152 3.07 15.52 -10.20
N ALA A 153 1.76 15.26 -10.25
CA ALA A 153 0.75 16.05 -9.56
C ALA A 153 0.93 16.00 -8.03
N LYS A 154 1.22 14.82 -7.47
CA LYS A 154 1.54 14.66 -6.04
C LYS A 154 2.79 15.45 -5.64
N LYS A 155 3.87 15.43 -6.45
CA LYS A 155 5.07 16.25 -6.16
C LYS A 155 4.79 17.75 -6.20
N LEU A 156 3.96 18.21 -7.14
CA LEU A 156 3.50 19.60 -7.20
C LEU A 156 2.63 19.97 -5.98
N ALA A 157 1.63 19.16 -5.64
CA ALA A 157 0.79 19.36 -4.45
C ALA A 157 1.62 19.40 -3.16
N ALA A 158 2.59 18.49 -3.02
CA ALA A 158 3.50 18.48 -1.88
C ALA A 158 4.37 19.74 -1.83
N CYS A 159 4.82 20.27 -2.97
CA CYS A 159 5.54 21.54 -3.04
C CYS A 159 4.65 22.72 -2.63
N LEU A 160 3.41 22.79 -3.10
CA LEU A 160 2.44 23.82 -2.71
C LEU A 160 2.21 23.81 -1.19
N VAL A 161 2.03 22.62 -0.60
CA VAL A 161 1.86 22.44 0.85
C VAL A 161 3.13 22.82 1.62
N LYS A 162 4.30 22.32 1.21
CA LYS A 162 5.60 22.56 1.87
C LYS A 162 5.94 24.06 1.94
N ASN A 163 5.56 24.83 0.92
CA ASN A 163 5.77 26.27 0.86
C ASN A 163 4.65 27.10 1.53
N GLY A 164 3.62 26.45 2.08
CA GLY A 164 2.50 27.11 2.75
C GLY A 164 1.63 27.95 1.81
N TRP A 165 1.58 27.58 0.53
CA TRP A 165 0.79 28.28 -0.48
C TRP A 165 -0.67 27.82 -0.51
N VAL A 166 -0.93 26.58 -0.08
CA VAL A 166 -2.29 26.05 0.07
C VAL A 166 -2.88 26.49 1.41
N THR A 167 -4.11 26.96 1.38
CA THR A 167 -4.87 27.35 2.58
C THR A 167 -5.98 26.35 2.91
N GLU A 168 -6.37 26.26 4.19
CA GLU A 168 -7.50 25.43 4.61
C GLU A 168 -8.83 25.87 3.96
N ASN A 169 -8.99 27.16 3.65
CA ASN A 169 -10.18 27.67 2.96
C ASN A 169 -10.26 27.16 1.52
N GLU A 170 -9.13 27.01 0.81
CA GLU A 170 -9.13 26.42 -0.53
C GLU A 170 -9.52 24.95 -0.48
N ILE A 171 -9.04 24.22 0.52
CA ILE A 171 -9.43 22.81 0.77
C ILE A 171 -10.94 22.72 1.00
N ASP A 172 -11.50 23.59 1.85
CA ASP A 172 -12.95 23.64 2.09
C ASP A 172 -13.73 23.87 0.80
N LEU A 173 -13.33 24.85 -0.01
CA LEU A 173 -13.99 25.17 -1.28
C LEU A 173 -13.97 24.00 -2.26
N VAL A 174 -12.81 23.33 -2.42
CA VAL A 174 -12.71 22.17 -3.32
C VAL A 174 -13.61 21.04 -2.82
N LEU A 175 -13.54 20.69 -1.54
CA LEU A 175 -14.38 19.61 -1.00
C LEU A 175 -15.88 19.92 -1.09
N GLU A 176 -16.29 21.17 -0.85
CA GLU A 176 -17.68 21.58 -1.03
C GLU A 176 -18.20 21.40 -2.46
N GLU A 177 -17.34 21.50 -3.48
CA GLU A 177 -17.67 21.22 -4.87
C GLU A 177 -17.71 19.71 -5.14
N GLU A 178 -16.64 19.00 -4.77
CA GLU A 178 -16.51 17.55 -5.00
C GLU A 178 -17.63 16.73 -4.34
N LEU A 179 -18.09 17.14 -3.15
CA LEU A 179 -19.19 16.45 -2.45
C LEU A 179 -20.54 16.55 -3.17
N LYS A 180 -20.71 17.48 -4.11
CA LYS A 180 -21.91 17.60 -4.94
C LYS A 180 -21.85 16.69 -6.16
N GLU A 181 -20.65 16.23 -6.52
CA GLU A 181 -20.42 15.45 -7.72
C GLU A 181 -20.59 13.95 -7.48
N LYS A 182 -20.94 13.24 -8.55
CA LYS A 182 -21.09 11.79 -8.50
C LYS A 182 -19.73 11.10 -8.28
N TRP A 183 -18.68 11.66 -8.86
CA TRP A 183 -17.33 11.10 -8.84
C TRP A 183 -16.36 12.22 -8.44
N PHE A 184 -15.37 11.89 -7.63
CA PHE A 184 -14.30 12.84 -7.28
C PHE A 184 -13.40 13.04 -8.49
N SER A 185 -13.09 14.30 -8.77
CA SER A 185 -12.03 14.64 -9.71
C SER A 185 -10.66 14.29 -9.13
N PHE A 186 -9.63 14.27 -9.98
CA PHE A 186 -8.25 14.16 -9.49
C PHE A 186 -7.84 15.35 -8.63
N ASN A 187 -8.45 16.52 -8.81
CA ASN A 187 -8.25 17.65 -7.91
C ASN A 187 -8.82 17.37 -6.51
N GLY A 188 -9.99 16.73 -6.43
CA GLY A 188 -10.56 16.25 -5.17
C GLY A 188 -9.67 15.21 -4.49
N ILE A 189 -9.18 14.23 -5.24
CA ILE A 189 -8.26 13.19 -4.72
C ILE A 189 -6.95 13.83 -4.22
N LEU A 190 -6.34 14.74 -4.98
CA LEU A 190 -5.13 15.43 -4.54
C LEU A 190 -5.39 16.39 -3.35
N THR A 191 -6.62 16.86 -3.18
CA THR A 191 -7.02 17.60 -1.98
C THR A 191 -7.04 16.70 -0.75
N VAL A 192 -7.50 15.45 -0.86
CA VAL A 192 -7.37 14.43 0.20
C VAL A 192 -5.89 14.19 0.54
N TYR A 193 -5.04 14.02 -0.48
CA TYR A 193 -3.59 13.91 -0.28
C TYR A 193 -3.00 15.11 0.50
N MET A 194 -3.36 16.34 0.11
CA MET A 194 -2.89 17.56 0.78
C MET A 194 -3.36 17.67 2.24
N ILE A 195 -4.57 17.20 2.56
CA ILE A 195 -5.07 17.10 3.95
C ILE A 195 -4.15 16.20 4.79
N GLY A 196 -3.71 15.08 4.24
CA GLY A 196 -2.77 14.17 4.90
C GLY A 196 -1.40 14.81 5.15
N LEU A 197 -0.89 15.57 4.17
CA LEU A 197 0.37 16.31 4.33
C LEU A 197 0.28 17.42 5.39
N LEU A 198 -0.84 18.15 5.42
CA LEU A 198 -1.09 19.23 6.38
C LEU A 198 -1.52 18.74 7.77
N LYS A 199 -1.79 17.44 7.93
CA LYS A 199 -2.27 16.82 9.18
C LYS A 199 -3.52 17.50 9.74
N LEU A 200 -4.49 17.80 8.86
CA LEU A 200 -5.73 18.48 9.24
C LEU A 200 -6.75 17.49 9.82
N GLU A 201 -6.60 17.13 11.09
CA GLU A 201 -7.45 16.15 11.79
C GLU A 201 -8.95 16.50 11.79
N ARG A 202 -9.30 17.79 11.63
CA ARG A 202 -10.70 18.25 11.56
C ARG A 202 -11.50 17.57 10.42
N TYR A 203 -10.83 17.09 9.38
CA TYR A 203 -11.46 16.42 8.24
C TYR A 203 -11.64 14.92 8.43
N ILE A 204 -11.12 14.31 9.50
CA ILE A 204 -11.23 12.86 9.73
C ILE A 204 -12.68 12.36 9.56
N PRO A 205 -13.71 12.95 10.20
CA PRO A 205 -15.08 12.47 10.04
C PRO A 205 -15.58 12.54 8.60
N LEU A 206 -15.20 13.60 7.86
CA LEU A 206 -15.57 13.75 6.47
C LEU A 206 -14.88 12.70 5.60
N LEU A 207 -13.56 12.53 5.73
CA LEU A 207 -12.80 11.56 4.96
C LEU A 207 -13.30 10.13 5.19
N VAL A 208 -13.56 9.76 6.44
CA VAL A 208 -14.14 8.45 6.79
C VAL A 208 -15.52 8.26 6.15
N SER A 209 -16.34 9.31 6.09
CA SER A 209 -17.65 9.22 5.45
C SER A 209 -17.58 8.87 3.95
N LEU A 210 -16.46 9.17 3.29
CA LEU A 210 -16.20 8.88 1.89
C LEU A 210 -15.76 7.43 1.62
N LEU A 211 -15.45 6.64 2.66
CA LEU A 211 -15.06 5.23 2.51
C LEU A 211 -16.19 4.31 2.01
N ASP A 212 -17.44 4.80 1.93
CA ASP A 212 -18.59 4.05 1.39
C ASP A 212 -18.77 4.26 -0.13
N ARG A 213 -17.87 5.02 -0.76
CA ARG A 213 -17.90 5.30 -2.20
C ARG A 213 -17.33 4.13 -3.00
N ASP A 214 -17.62 4.11 -4.29
CA ASP A 214 -17.22 3.03 -5.22
C ASP A 214 -16.18 3.56 -6.22
N GLU A 215 -15.08 4.11 -5.68
CA GLU A 215 -14.03 4.80 -6.44
C GLU A 215 -12.64 4.41 -5.93
N ASP A 216 -12.03 3.39 -6.55
CA ASP A 216 -10.74 2.83 -6.08
C ASP A 216 -9.67 3.91 -5.87
N SER A 217 -9.45 4.81 -6.82
CA SER A 217 -8.44 5.87 -6.69
C SER A 217 -8.67 6.81 -5.50
N LEU A 218 -9.93 7.07 -5.16
CA LEU A 218 -10.28 7.88 -3.99
C LEU A 218 -10.09 7.06 -2.71
N LEU A 219 -10.54 5.81 -2.70
CA LEU A 219 -10.43 4.92 -1.53
C LEU A 219 -8.97 4.62 -1.17
N GLU A 220 -8.10 4.43 -2.17
CA GLU A 220 -6.65 4.30 -2.00
C GLU A 220 -6.07 5.55 -1.34
N GLU A 221 -6.39 6.75 -1.85
CA GLU A 221 -5.88 8.00 -1.28
C GLU A 221 -6.42 8.28 0.12
N LEU A 222 -7.70 7.97 0.37
CA LEU A 222 -8.30 8.03 1.71
C LEU A 222 -7.58 7.10 2.68
N SER A 223 -7.24 5.88 2.24
CA SER A 223 -6.56 4.90 3.08
C SER A 223 -5.18 5.38 3.49
N VAL A 224 -4.38 5.87 2.54
CA VAL A 224 -3.07 6.46 2.82
C VAL A 224 -3.18 7.68 3.73
N THR A 225 -4.11 8.59 3.42
CA THR A 225 -4.31 9.84 4.18
C THR A 225 -4.74 9.57 5.63
N LEU A 226 -5.76 8.74 5.83
CA LEU A 226 -6.29 8.39 7.15
C LEU A 226 -5.24 7.64 7.99
N THR A 227 -4.54 6.68 7.38
CA THR A 227 -3.44 5.96 8.03
C THR A 227 -2.33 6.91 8.48
N SER A 228 -2.03 7.95 7.70
CA SER A 228 -0.95 8.89 7.99
C SER A 228 -1.13 9.67 9.29
N PHE A 229 -2.37 9.79 9.82
CA PHE A 229 -2.62 10.47 11.10
C PHE A 229 -2.12 9.67 12.31
N GLN A 230 -2.05 8.33 12.20
CA GLN A 230 -1.62 7.45 13.30
C GLN A 230 -2.34 7.76 14.64
N SER A 231 -3.67 7.89 14.58
CA SER A 231 -4.50 8.35 15.69
C SER A 231 -5.66 7.41 15.97
N ASP A 232 -5.94 7.19 17.26
CA ASP A 232 -7.09 6.41 17.72
C ASP A 232 -8.42 7.05 17.34
N GLU A 233 -8.46 8.37 17.08
CA GLU A 233 -9.67 9.02 16.58
C GLU A 233 -10.03 8.53 15.16
N VAL A 234 -9.03 8.28 14.31
CA VAL A 234 -9.27 7.65 12.99
C VAL A 234 -9.82 6.25 13.18
N VAL A 235 -9.20 5.43 14.04
CA VAL A 235 -9.65 4.06 14.33
C VAL A 235 -11.10 4.05 14.80
N LYS A 236 -11.46 4.96 15.71
CA LYS A 236 -12.81 5.11 16.27
C LYS A 236 -13.83 5.46 15.20
N GLU A 237 -13.52 6.41 14.32
CA GLU A 237 -14.43 6.83 13.24
C GLU A 237 -14.56 5.74 12.16
N VAL A 238 -13.49 4.98 11.87
CA VAL A 238 -13.47 3.90 10.88
C VAL A 238 -14.17 2.63 11.37
N ALA A 239 -14.18 2.36 12.68
CA ALA A 239 -14.71 1.12 13.26
C ALA A 239 -16.10 0.68 12.75
N PRO A 240 -17.10 1.57 12.58
CA PRO A 240 -18.42 1.18 12.04
C PRO A 240 -18.38 0.66 10.60
N TYR A 241 -17.36 1.02 9.83
CA TYR A 241 -17.20 0.63 8.42
C TYR A 241 -16.55 -0.74 8.24
N LEU A 242 -15.85 -1.27 9.25
CA LEU A 242 -15.30 -2.63 9.23
C LEU A 242 -16.37 -3.73 9.09
N ARG A 243 -17.64 -3.39 9.32
CA ARG A 243 -18.79 -4.31 9.17
C ARG A 243 -19.49 -4.20 7.82
N LYS A 244 -19.01 -3.34 6.92
CA LYS A 244 -19.59 -3.12 5.59
C LYS A 244 -18.79 -3.87 4.53
N ASP A 245 -19.46 -4.72 3.78
CA ASP A 245 -18.83 -5.58 2.77
C ASP A 245 -18.04 -4.79 1.73
N ASN A 246 -18.55 -3.64 1.28
CA ASN A 246 -17.95 -2.86 0.19
C ASN A 246 -16.68 -2.10 0.60
N SER A 247 -16.46 -1.84 1.90
CA SER A 247 -15.36 -0.99 2.38
C SER A 247 -14.42 -1.72 3.33
N ILE A 248 -14.66 -3.00 3.64
CA ILE A 248 -13.87 -3.74 4.61
C ILE A 248 -12.38 -3.83 4.24
N ILE A 249 -12.04 -3.97 2.95
CA ILE A 249 -10.63 -4.07 2.50
C ILE A 249 -9.86 -2.80 2.90
N TYR A 250 -10.37 -1.63 2.51
CA TYR A 250 -9.74 -0.33 2.81
C TYR A 250 -9.79 0.00 4.31
N THR A 251 -10.92 -0.25 4.97
CA THR A 251 -11.09 0.07 6.39
C THR A 251 -10.25 -0.83 7.29
N ALA A 252 -10.12 -2.12 6.98
CA ALA A 252 -9.22 -3.02 7.67
C ALA A 252 -7.76 -2.61 7.47
N SER A 253 -7.36 -2.26 6.24
CA SER A 253 -6.00 -1.75 5.96
C SER A 253 -5.68 -0.47 6.76
N ILE A 254 -6.61 0.47 6.88
CA ILE A 254 -6.42 1.68 7.71
C ILE A 254 -6.16 1.31 9.17
N VAL A 255 -7.03 0.48 9.76
CA VAL A 255 -6.91 0.11 11.18
C VAL A 255 -5.69 -0.79 11.42
N GLU A 256 -5.36 -1.67 10.48
CA GLU A 256 -4.14 -2.48 10.48
C GLU A 256 -2.89 -1.61 10.58
N ASN A 257 -2.82 -0.52 9.81
CA ASN A 257 -1.64 0.32 9.72
C ASN A 257 -1.56 1.42 10.79
N ILE A 258 -2.61 1.60 11.60
CA ILE A 258 -2.56 2.37 12.85
C ILE A 258 -2.17 1.43 13.99
N LYS A 259 -0.93 1.55 14.47
CA LYS A 259 -0.35 0.61 15.45
C LYS A 259 -0.61 1.08 16.89
N SER A 260 -1.80 0.77 17.40
CA SER A 260 -2.22 1.09 18.77
C SER A 260 -2.96 -0.07 19.45
N ASP A 261 -2.98 -0.09 20.78
CA ASP A 261 -3.75 -1.10 21.54
C ASP A 261 -5.26 -0.99 21.23
N PHE A 262 -5.75 0.22 20.96
CA PHE A 262 -7.15 0.45 20.59
C PHE A 262 -7.47 -0.10 19.20
N ALA A 263 -6.56 0.01 18.22
CA ALA A 263 -6.73 -0.63 16.91
C ALA A 263 -6.85 -2.15 17.04
N VAL A 264 -6.05 -2.78 17.91
CA VAL A 264 -6.15 -4.22 18.21
C VAL A 264 -7.51 -4.57 18.78
N GLU A 265 -8.02 -3.79 19.74
CA GLU A 265 -9.35 -4.02 20.32
C GLU A 265 -10.46 -3.95 19.27
N VAL A 266 -10.43 -2.91 18.42
CA VAL A 266 -11.41 -2.70 17.35
C VAL A 266 -11.38 -3.83 16.32
N LEU A 267 -10.20 -4.26 15.89
CA LEU A 267 -10.05 -5.38 14.95
C LEU A 267 -10.58 -6.69 15.55
N ARG A 268 -10.33 -6.95 16.84
CA ARG A 268 -10.85 -8.14 17.54
C ARG A 268 -12.37 -8.12 17.63
N GLU A 269 -12.97 -6.98 17.96
CA GLU A 269 -14.43 -6.84 17.96
C GLU A 269 -15.00 -7.06 16.55
N ALA A 270 -14.40 -6.44 15.53
CA ALA A 270 -14.80 -6.61 14.14
C ALA A 270 -14.75 -8.09 13.73
N TYR A 271 -13.63 -8.79 14.00
CA TYR A 271 -13.45 -10.21 13.68
C TYR A 271 -14.53 -11.09 14.31
N ARG A 272 -14.83 -10.87 15.60
CA ARG A 272 -15.87 -11.62 16.34
C ARG A 272 -17.28 -11.35 15.80
N SER A 273 -17.51 -10.18 15.21
CA SER A 273 -18.80 -9.76 14.67
C SER A 273 -19.00 -10.11 13.19
N ALA A 274 -17.91 -10.42 12.48
CA ALA A 274 -17.93 -10.78 11.07
C ALA A 274 -18.73 -12.07 10.85
N LYS A 275 -19.52 -12.09 9.77
CA LYS A 275 -20.43 -13.21 9.46
C LYS A 275 -19.92 -14.09 8.32
N GLU A 276 -19.14 -13.48 7.42
CA GLU A 276 -18.59 -14.13 6.24
C GLU A 276 -17.11 -14.46 6.48
N LEU A 277 -16.66 -15.62 5.98
CA LEU A 277 -15.28 -16.08 6.14
C LEU A 277 -14.28 -15.13 5.47
N ASP A 278 -14.61 -14.60 4.29
CA ASP A 278 -13.77 -13.64 3.57
C ASP A 278 -13.48 -12.38 4.40
N GLN A 279 -14.44 -11.93 5.22
CA GLN A 279 -14.24 -10.80 6.14
C GLN A 279 -13.34 -11.19 7.32
N GLN A 280 -13.54 -12.40 7.84
CA GLN A 280 -12.70 -12.93 8.92
C GLN A 280 -11.25 -13.11 8.47
N ASP A 281 -11.01 -13.51 7.21
CA ASP A 281 -9.66 -13.61 6.63
C ASP A 281 -8.93 -12.26 6.66
N ILE A 282 -9.57 -11.21 6.12
CA ILE A 282 -9.01 -9.86 6.06
C ILE A 282 -8.74 -9.33 7.47
N LEU A 283 -9.68 -9.51 8.40
CA LEU A 283 -9.54 -9.05 9.78
C LEU A 283 -8.49 -9.85 10.56
N MET A 284 -8.34 -11.14 10.27
CA MET A 284 -7.29 -11.98 10.85
C MET A 284 -5.90 -11.54 10.36
N GLU A 285 -5.75 -11.20 9.08
CA GLU A 285 -4.51 -10.64 8.54
C GLU A 285 -4.15 -9.33 9.25
N ALA A 286 -5.10 -8.40 9.32
CA ALA A 286 -4.93 -7.14 10.03
C ALA A 286 -4.53 -7.35 11.50
N LEU A 287 -5.13 -8.32 12.20
CA LEU A 287 -4.77 -8.69 13.57
C LEU A 287 -3.34 -9.23 13.68
N CYS A 288 -2.90 -10.06 12.72
CA CYS A 288 -1.55 -10.59 12.69
C CYS A 288 -0.52 -9.47 12.49
N HIS A 289 -0.78 -8.53 11.58
CA HIS A 289 0.14 -7.41 11.32
C HIS A 289 0.17 -6.33 12.43
N GLN A 290 -0.70 -6.42 13.44
CA GLN A 290 -0.53 -5.66 14.69
C GLN A 290 0.56 -6.24 15.60
N PHE A 291 0.93 -7.52 15.42
CA PHE A 291 1.88 -8.26 16.26
C PHE A 291 1.58 -8.12 17.77
N SER A 292 0.30 -8.18 18.15
CA SER A 292 -0.13 -8.12 19.55
C SER A 292 -0.59 -9.50 20.04
N GLU A 293 -0.05 -9.95 21.17
CA GLU A 293 -0.47 -11.21 21.82
C GLU A 293 -1.94 -11.17 22.27
N GLU A 294 -2.54 -9.99 22.44
CA GLU A 294 -3.98 -9.82 22.70
C GLU A 294 -4.85 -10.49 21.63
N ALA A 295 -4.38 -10.56 20.38
CA ALA A 295 -5.10 -11.15 19.25
C ALA A 295 -5.01 -12.69 19.18
N LEU A 296 -4.21 -13.33 20.04
CA LEU A 296 -4.00 -14.79 20.03
C LEU A 296 -5.30 -15.62 20.04
N PRO A 297 -6.34 -15.28 20.84
CA PRO A 297 -7.57 -16.06 20.85
C PRO A 297 -8.26 -16.09 19.48
N GLU A 298 -8.32 -14.94 18.80
CA GLU A 298 -8.93 -14.82 17.47
C GLU A 298 -8.11 -15.57 16.41
N ILE A 299 -6.79 -15.38 16.40
CA ILE A 299 -5.88 -16.02 15.45
C ILE A 299 -5.90 -17.55 15.62
N THR A 300 -5.85 -18.04 16.86
CA THR A 300 -5.89 -19.49 17.12
C THR A 300 -7.22 -20.09 16.70
N ALA A 301 -8.35 -19.44 17.02
CA ALA A 301 -9.67 -19.88 16.59
C ALA A 301 -9.82 -19.88 15.06
N HIS A 302 -9.20 -18.91 14.37
CA HIS A 302 -9.20 -18.86 12.91
C HIS A 302 -8.48 -20.06 12.30
N MET A 303 -7.35 -20.48 12.89
CA MET A 303 -6.60 -21.65 12.42
C MET A 303 -7.30 -23.00 12.64
N GLU A 304 -8.38 -23.05 13.43
CA GLU A 304 -9.22 -24.24 13.60
C GLU A 304 -10.26 -24.38 12.46
N LEU A 305 -10.41 -23.37 11.61
CA LEU A 305 -11.35 -23.39 10.49
C LEU A 305 -10.79 -24.26 9.35
N GLU A 306 -11.49 -25.33 9.01
CA GLU A 306 -11.08 -26.28 7.96
C GLU A 306 -11.41 -25.77 6.53
N TYR A 307 -10.80 -24.67 6.10
CA TYR A 307 -10.89 -24.17 4.71
C TYR A 307 -9.58 -23.52 4.25
N THR A 308 -9.54 -23.12 2.98
CA THR A 308 -8.43 -22.35 2.40
C THR A 308 -8.98 -21.03 1.90
N SER A 309 -8.42 -19.93 2.37
CA SER A 309 -8.77 -18.60 1.88
C SER A 309 -8.29 -18.39 0.45
N GLY A 310 -9.08 -17.65 -0.33
CA GLY A 310 -8.66 -17.15 -1.64
C GLY A 310 -8.15 -15.71 -1.63
N LEU A 311 -8.24 -15.04 -0.48
CA LEU A 311 -7.90 -13.63 -0.31
C LEU A 311 -6.58 -13.42 0.43
N VAL A 312 -6.33 -14.25 1.45
CA VAL A 312 -5.17 -14.12 2.35
C VAL A 312 -4.40 -15.44 2.39
N ASP A 313 -3.07 -15.41 2.38
CA ASP A 313 -2.27 -16.58 2.74
C ASP A 313 -2.22 -16.74 4.27
N VAL A 314 -3.27 -17.31 4.82
CA VAL A 314 -3.49 -17.46 6.28
C VAL A 314 -2.31 -18.17 6.94
N GLU A 315 -1.80 -19.26 6.35
CA GLU A 315 -0.68 -20.01 6.92
C GLU A 315 0.61 -19.19 6.96
N GLN A 316 0.92 -18.43 5.90
CA GLN A 316 2.09 -17.54 5.89
C GLN A 316 1.95 -16.44 6.94
N THR A 317 0.81 -15.76 6.98
CA THR A 317 0.55 -14.65 7.89
C THR A 317 0.61 -15.08 9.35
N VAL A 318 -0.03 -16.18 9.71
CA VAL A 318 0.01 -16.72 11.07
C VAL A 318 1.39 -17.29 11.41
N TYR A 319 2.06 -17.96 10.48
CA TYR A 319 3.45 -18.39 10.68
C TYR A 319 4.38 -17.21 11.00
N GLY A 320 4.27 -16.11 10.25
CA GLY A 320 5.03 -14.89 10.48
C GLY A 320 4.73 -14.28 11.83
N TYR A 321 3.45 -14.13 12.20
CA TYR A 321 3.02 -13.63 13.50
C TYR A 321 3.63 -14.41 14.68
N PHE A 322 3.49 -15.74 14.67
CA PHE A 322 4.05 -16.57 15.74
C PHE A 322 5.58 -16.51 15.78
N SER A 323 6.23 -16.49 14.62
CA SER A 323 7.69 -16.50 14.52
C SER A 323 8.31 -15.17 14.98
N ILE A 324 7.72 -14.04 14.60
CA ILE A 324 8.18 -12.69 14.98
C ILE A 324 7.99 -12.46 16.48
N LEU A 325 6.90 -12.97 17.07
CA LEU A 325 6.66 -12.88 18.51
C LEU A 325 7.39 -13.95 19.34
N GLY A 326 8.09 -14.90 18.70
CA GLY A 326 8.78 -16.00 19.39
C GLY A 326 7.82 -16.97 20.10
N LEU A 327 6.56 -17.04 19.63
CA LEU A 327 5.52 -17.89 20.17
C LEU A 327 5.65 -19.32 19.64
N LYS A 328 5.17 -20.28 20.45
CA LYS A 328 5.23 -21.70 20.10
C LYS A 328 3.84 -22.21 19.77
N HIS A 329 3.72 -22.92 18.64
CA HIS A 329 2.53 -23.68 18.29
C HIS A 329 2.91 -25.06 17.75
N ARG A 330 2.09 -26.08 18.04
CA ARG A 330 2.38 -27.47 17.65
C ARG A 330 2.38 -27.67 16.13
N GLU A 331 1.58 -26.87 15.42
CA GLU A 331 1.41 -26.91 13.95
C GLU A 331 2.26 -25.86 13.23
N LEU A 332 3.08 -25.07 13.94
CA LEU A 332 3.87 -23.99 13.35
C LEU A 332 4.76 -24.47 12.19
N ALA A 333 5.37 -25.65 12.34
CA ALA A 333 6.20 -26.25 11.28
C ALA A 333 5.38 -26.68 10.06
N LEU A 334 4.13 -27.11 10.26
CA LEU A 334 3.22 -27.47 9.18
C LEU A 334 2.79 -26.23 8.41
N TRP A 335 2.38 -25.15 9.10
CA TRP A 335 2.01 -23.88 8.46
C TRP A 335 3.16 -23.31 7.62
N ARG A 336 4.39 -23.34 8.18
CA ARG A 336 5.59 -22.98 7.44
C ARG A 336 5.78 -23.80 6.17
N GLN A 337 5.61 -25.11 6.25
CA GLN A 337 5.78 -26.00 5.10
C GLN A 337 4.76 -25.67 4.01
N VAL A 338 3.47 -25.54 4.38
CA VAL A 338 2.38 -25.24 3.44
C VAL A 338 2.60 -23.89 2.75
N ALA A 339 2.91 -22.84 3.53
CA ALA A 339 3.21 -21.52 2.98
C ALA A 339 4.44 -21.54 2.06
N LEU A 340 5.52 -22.23 2.45
CA LEU A 340 6.74 -22.30 1.65
C LEU A 340 6.51 -23.03 0.33
N GLU A 341 5.71 -24.09 0.31
CA GLU A 341 5.36 -24.81 -0.92
C GLU A 341 4.62 -23.89 -1.90
N ARG A 342 3.69 -23.05 -1.42
CA ARG A 342 2.99 -22.06 -2.24
C ARG A 342 3.93 -20.98 -2.76
N GLU A 343 4.79 -20.46 -1.91
CA GLU A 343 5.74 -19.40 -2.28
C GLU A 343 6.73 -19.88 -3.37
N LEU A 344 7.22 -21.11 -3.24
CA LEU A 344 8.10 -21.72 -4.25
C LEU A 344 7.37 -21.98 -5.58
N ASP A 345 6.10 -22.40 -5.54
CA ASP A 345 5.26 -22.57 -6.74
C ASP A 345 4.99 -21.23 -7.43
N PHE A 346 4.68 -20.18 -6.66
CA PHE A 346 4.49 -18.83 -7.17
C PHE A 346 5.76 -18.30 -7.85
N ARG A 347 6.93 -18.43 -7.22
CA ARG A 347 8.22 -18.00 -7.79
C ARG A 347 8.61 -18.79 -9.05
N GLN A 348 8.33 -20.08 -9.09
CA GLN A 348 8.59 -20.90 -10.28
C GLN A 348 7.70 -20.50 -11.47
N LYS A 349 6.44 -20.14 -11.21
CA LYS A 349 5.49 -19.68 -12.24
C LYS A 349 5.67 -18.21 -12.62
N GLY A 350 6.15 -17.37 -11.69
CA GLY A 350 6.34 -15.92 -11.86
C GLY A 350 7.46 -15.51 -12.83
N ASN A 351 8.30 -16.44 -13.28
CA ASN A 351 9.30 -16.17 -14.31
C ASN A 351 8.72 -16.03 -15.74
N ASP A 352 7.43 -16.33 -15.95
CA ASP A 352 6.79 -16.32 -17.30
C ASP A 352 5.60 -15.34 -17.44
N LEU A 353 5.26 -14.49 -16.45
CA LEU A 353 4.14 -13.55 -16.55
C LEU A 353 4.51 -12.14 -16.06
N PRO A 354 4.25 -11.07 -16.84
CA PRO A 354 4.36 -9.71 -16.34
C PRO A 354 3.31 -9.48 -15.24
N LEU A 355 3.77 -9.11 -14.05
CA LEU A 355 2.97 -8.64 -12.93
C LEU A 355 2.36 -7.28 -13.29
N ALA A 356 1.29 -7.30 -14.10
CA ALA A 356 0.30 -6.24 -14.01
C ALA A 356 -0.32 -6.33 -12.61
N PRO A 357 -0.69 -5.19 -11.97
CA PRO A 357 -1.49 -5.24 -10.75
C PRO A 357 -2.69 -6.14 -11.01
N VAL A 358 -2.97 -7.05 -10.08
CA VAL A 358 -4.17 -7.86 -10.14
C VAL A 358 -5.35 -6.89 -10.04
N ARG A 359 -5.84 -6.42 -11.19
CA ARG A 359 -7.23 -5.99 -11.27
C ARG A 359 -8.01 -7.18 -10.77
N ASN A 360 -8.72 -7.01 -9.65
CA ASN A 360 -9.84 -7.86 -9.31
C ASN A 360 -10.94 -7.64 -10.36
N GLU A 361 -10.68 -8.07 -11.61
CA GLU A 361 -11.77 -8.42 -12.49
C GLU A 361 -12.53 -9.51 -11.75
N MET A 362 -13.79 -9.24 -11.40
CA MET A 362 -14.66 -10.17 -10.68
C MET A 362 -14.55 -11.56 -11.32
N LYS A 363 -13.73 -12.43 -10.72
CA LYS A 363 -13.60 -13.81 -11.18
C LYS A 363 -14.95 -14.44 -10.93
N VAL A 364 -15.65 -14.80 -12.01
CA VAL A 364 -16.99 -15.39 -11.91
C VAL A 364 -16.90 -16.59 -10.96
N GLY A 365 -17.64 -16.54 -9.86
CA GLY A 365 -17.57 -17.54 -8.82
C GLY A 365 -17.92 -18.90 -9.41
N ARG A 366 -17.22 -19.98 -8.99
CA ARG A 366 -17.47 -21.34 -9.51
C ARG A 366 -18.94 -21.77 -9.40
N ASN A 367 -19.70 -21.18 -8.47
CA ASN A 367 -21.11 -21.44 -8.24
C ASN A 367 -22.08 -20.43 -8.88
N ASP A 368 -21.58 -19.37 -9.51
CA ASP A 368 -22.40 -18.29 -10.10
C ASP A 368 -23.00 -18.69 -11.45
N PRO A 369 -24.07 -18.01 -11.90
CA PRO A 369 -24.61 -18.19 -13.24
C PRO A 369 -23.53 -17.99 -14.31
N CYS A 370 -23.41 -18.95 -15.22
CA CYS A 370 -22.36 -18.97 -16.21
C CYS A 370 -22.58 -17.85 -17.25
N PRO A 371 -21.57 -17.02 -17.53
CA PRO A 371 -21.72 -15.81 -18.36
C PRO A 371 -22.00 -16.11 -19.83
N CYS A 372 -21.90 -17.37 -20.27
CA CYS A 372 -22.27 -17.80 -21.62
C CYS A 372 -23.80 -17.83 -21.88
N GLY A 373 -24.62 -17.38 -20.93
CA GLY A 373 -26.08 -17.32 -21.05
C GLY A 373 -26.79 -18.68 -20.95
N SER A 374 -26.08 -19.74 -20.53
CA SER A 374 -26.64 -21.09 -20.45
C SER A 374 -27.60 -21.33 -19.29
N GLY A 375 -27.67 -20.41 -18.33
CA GLY A 375 -28.45 -20.55 -17.09
C GLY A 375 -27.90 -21.56 -16.08
N LYS A 376 -26.74 -22.18 -16.34
CA LYS A 376 -26.08 -23.16 -15.45
C LYS A 376 -25.01 -22.50 -14.58
N LYS A 377 -24.65 -23.10 -13.43
CA LYS A 377 -23.50 -22.65 -12.62
C LYS A 377 -22.16 -22.76 -13.39
N TYR A 378 -21.23 -21.83 -13.21
CA TYR A 378 -19.98 -21.74 -13.98
C TYR A 378 -19.18 -23.05 -14.00
N LYS A 379 -18.99 -23.70 -12.83
CA LYS A 379 -18.29 -25.00 -12.71
C LYS A 379 -18.95 -26.16 -13.46
N LYS A 380 -20.22 -26.03 -13.86
CA LYS A 380 -20.97 -27.05 -14.61
C LYS A 380 -21.12 -26.69 -16.10
N CYS A 381 -20.52 -25.59 -16.55
CA CYS A 381 -20.59 -25.14 -17.94
C CYS A 381 -19.20 -24.80 -18.47
N CYS A 382 -18.78 -23.54 -18.39
CA CYS A 382 -17.52 -23.07 -18.95
C CYS A 382 -16.31 -23.33 -18.04
N GLY A 383 -16.51 -23.55 -16.74
CA GLY A 383 -15.44 -23.86 -15.77
C GLY A 383 -15.12 -25.34 -15.66
N LYS A 384 -15.01 -26.05 -16.80
CA LYS A 384 -14.56 -27.45 -16.86
C LYS A 384 -13.04 -27.55 -16.88
#